data_AF-A0A946DTX3-F1
#
_entry.id   AF-A0A946DTX3-F1
#
_cell.length_a   1.000
_cell.length_b   1.000
_cell.length_c   1.000
_cell.angle_alpha   90.00
_cell.angle_beta   90.00
_cell.angle_gamma   90.00
#
_symmetry.space_group_name_H-M   'P 1'
#
loop_
_entity.id
_entity.type
_entity.pdbx_description
1 polymer ?
#
loop_
_entity_poly.entity_id
_entity_poly.type
_entity_poly.pdbx_seq_one_letter_code
_entity_poly.pdbx_strand_id
1 'polypeptide(L)'
;MKAVKVMLPVKTVKRLFAAEGYLELGMPEQALEELALIEDPAPIEASVEYLTGEAFRQQERYDDAVKALERAARLIPEPYNKVVWESLSDCFRKNGDDELADVAAIIARETGAAVDEINFDEDADEYDFEAEESFELGDEFEAFDADDDDEFAPPWQDRWA
;
A
#
# COMPACT_ATOMS: atom_id res chain seq x y z
N MET A 1 4.85 -28.77 -10.42
CA MET A 1 3.99 -27.88 -9.60
C MET A 1 3.41 -26.84 -10.55
N LYS A 2 2.09 -26.66 -10.63
CA LYS A 2 1.51 -25.60 -11.48
C LYS A 2 1.69 -24.26 -10.77
N ALA A 3 2.38 -23.31 -11.39
CA ALA A 3 2.40 -21.94 -10.92
C ALA A 3 0.96 -21.41 -10.99
N VAL A 4 0.34 -21.17 -9.85
CA VAL A 4 -0.91 -20.40 -9.79
C VAL A 4 -0.50 -18.96 -10.05
N LYS A 5 -0.75 -18.47 -11.28
CA LYS A 5 -0.62 -17.05 -11.58
C LYS A 5 -1.70 -16.32 -10.80
N VAL A 6 -1.34 -15.81 -9.64
CA VAL A 6 -2.23 -14.97 -8.83
C VAL A 6 -2.39 -13.66 -9.59
N MET A 7 -3.57 -13.45 -10.18
CA MET A 7 -3.90 -12.25 -10.94
C MET A 7 -5.03 -11.54 -10.21
N LEU A 8 -4.71 -10.37 -9.65
CA LEU A 8 -5.71 -9.49 -9.07
C LEU A 8 -6.59 -8.91 -10.19
N PRO A 9 -7.91 -8.81 -10.00
CA PRO A 9 -8.76 -8.06 -10.92
C PRO A 9 -8.29 -6.61 -11.02
N VAL A 10 -8.19 -6.06 -12.24
CA VAL A 10 -7.80 -4.66 -12.45
C VAL A 10 -8.67 -3.70 -11.64
N LYS A 11 -9.96 -4.01 -11.50
CA LYS A 11 -10.89 -3.25 -10.66
C LYS A 11 -10.42 -3.19 -9.20
N THR A 12 -10.04 -4.31 -8.61
CA THR A 12 -9.52 -4.40 -7.24
C THR A 12 -8.28 -3.54 -7.05
N VAL A 13 -7.34 -3.63 -7.99
CA VAL A 13 -6.11 -2.82 -7.96
C VAL A 13 -6.43 -1.32 -8.05
N LYS A 14 -7.34 -0.92 -8.96
CA LYS A 14 -7.77 0.48 -9.07
C LYS A 14 -8.41 1.02 -7.79
N ARG A 15 -9.24 0.21 -7.12
CA ARG A 15 -9.88 0.61 -5.85
C ARG A 15 -8.85 0.79 -4.73
N LEU A 16 -7.88 -0.11 -4.65
CA LEU A 16 -6.81 -0.02 -3.66
C LEU A 16 -6.02 1.28 -3.81
N PHE A 17 -5.57 1.60 -5.03
CA PHE A 17 -4.86 2.84 -5.32
C PHE A 17 -5.72 4.09 -5.11
N ALA A 18 -7.02 4.03 -5.45
CA ALA A 18 -7.93 5.12 -5.17
C ALA A 18 -8.06 5.38 -3.67
N ALA A 19 -8.20 4.31 -2.86
CA ALA A 19 -8.26 4.43 -1.41
C ALA A 19 -6.98 5.02 -0.81
N GLU A 20 -5.81 4.57 -1.27
CA GLU A 20 -4.52 5.13 -0.88
C GLU A 20 -4.44 6.63 -1.22
N GLY A 21 -4.76 7.03 -2.45
CA GLY A 21 -4.77 8.43 -2.86
C GLY A 21 -5.78 9.28 -2.07
N TYR A 22 -6.94 8.73 -1.71
CA TYR A 22 -7.88 9.42 -0.83
C TYR A 22 -7.30 9.65 0.57
N LEU A 23 -6.56 8.69 1.12
CA LEU A 23 -5.89 8.87 2.42
C LEU A 23 -4.79 9.92 2.38
N GLU A 24 -4.03 10.00 1.30
CA GLU A 24 -3.03 11.06 1.11
C GLU A 24 -3.66 12.46 1.06
N LEU A 25 -4.89 12.55 0.53
CA LEU A 25 -5.67 13.78 0.45
C LEU A 25 -6.44 14.10 1.74
N GLY A 26 -6.34 13.27 2.78
CA GLY A 26 -7.08 13.45 4.03
C GLY A 26 -8.58 13.19 3.88
N MET A 27 -8.97 12.28 2.97
CA MET A 27 -10.36 11.91 2.66
C MET A 27 -10.66 10.46 3.11
N PRO A 28 -10.63 10.17 4.42
CA PRO A 28 -10.71 8.80 4.91
C PRO A 28 -12.06 8.13 4.69
N GLU A 29 -13.16 8.89 4.59
CA GLU A 29 -14.48 8.33 4.27
C GLU A 29 -14.51 7.72 2.87
N GLN A 30 -14.05 8.47 1.86
CA GLN A 30 -13.98 7.95 0.47
C GLN A 30 -13.01 6.76 0.35
N ALA A 31 -11.92 6.76 1.11
CA ALA A 31 -11.03 5.61 1.17
C ALA A 31 -11.74 4.35 1.68
N LEU A 32 -12.50 4.45 2.78
CA LEU A 32 -13.28 3.33 3.31
C LEU A 32 -14.35 2.85 2.34
N GLU A 33 -15.01 3.76 1.61
CA GLU A 33 -16.00 3.40 0.59
C GLU A 33 -15.37 2.56 -0.53
N GLU A 34 -14.20 2.95 -1.04
CA GLU A 34 -13.50 2.19 -2.06
C GLU A 34 -13.00 0.83 -1.56
N LEU A 35 -12.47 0.77 -0.33
CA LEU A 35 -12.01 -0.47 0.29
C LEU A 35 -13.16 -1.45 0.54
N ALA A 36 -14.32 -0.96 0.98
CA ALA A 36 -15.51 -1.78 1.22
C ALA A 36 -16.09 -2.40 -0.06
N LEU A 37 -15.76 -1.86 -1.24
CA LEU A 37 -16.18 -2.38 -2.53
C LEU A 37 -15.26 -3.49 -3.07
N ILE A 38 -14.23 -3.88 -2.30
CA ILE A 38 -13.36 -5.03 -2.60
C ILE A 38 -13.98 -6.27 -1.96
N GLU A 39 -14.66 -7.09 -2.77
CA GLU A 39 -15.41 -8.27 -2.30
C GLU A 39 -14.51 -9.46 -1.96
N ASP A 40 -13.43 -9.65 -2.72
CA ASP A 40 -12.43 -10.70 -2.49
C ASP A 40 -11.05 -10.03 -2.41
N PRO A 41 -10.61 -9.66 -1.19
CA PRO A 41 -9.35 -8.96 -1.02
C PRO A 41 -8.16 -9.92 -1.11
N ALA A 42 -8.32 -11.24 -1.18
CA ALA A 42 -7.19 -12.12 -1.38
C ALA A 42 -6.58 -11.92 -2.79
N PRO A 43 -5.25 -11.79 -2.95
CA PRO A 43 -4.13 -11.87 -1.99
C PRO A 43 -3.74 -10.57 -1.24
N ILE A 44 -4.39 -9.43 -1.46
CA ILE A 44 -4.05 -8.11 -0.91
C ILE A 44 -4.74 -7.79 0.42
N GLU A 45 -5.28 -8.79 1.12
CA GLU A 45 -6.03 -8.61 2.36
C GLU A 45 -5.24 -7.82 3.41
N ALA A 46 -3.93 -8.06 3.50
CA ALA A 46 -3.02 -7.30 4.33
C ALA A 46 -3.05 -5.78 4.03
N SER A 47 -2.97 -5.41 2.75
CA SER A 47 -2.98 -4.01 2.31
C SER A 47 -4.34 -3.36 2.54
N VAL A 48 -5.43 -4.09 2.27
CA VAL A 48 -6.80 -3.60 2.50
C VAL A 48 -7.04 -3.33 3.98
N GLU A 49 -6.66 -4.25 4.86
CA GLU A 49 -6.79 -4.08 6.32
C GLU A 49 -5.89 -2.95 6.84
N TYR A 50 -4.68 -2.80 6.30
CA TYR A 50 -3.79 -1.70 6.66
C TYR A 50 -4.39 -0.33 6.30
N LEU A 51 -4.83 -0.14 5.04
CA LEU A 51 -5.44 1.12 4.59
C LEU A 51 -6.76 1.40 5.32
N THR A 52 -7.54 0.36 5.65
CA THR A 52 -8.75 0.50 6.48
C THR A 52 -8.39 1.01 7.88
N GLY A 53 -7.33 0.48 8.47
CA GLY A 53 -6.79 0.94 9.75
C GLY A 53 -6.35 2.40 9.71
N GLU A 54 -5.59 2.80 8.68
CA GLU A 54 -5.16 4.18 8.49
C GLU A 54 -6.34 5.15 8.29
N ALA A 55 -7.37 4.73 7.54
CA ALA A 55 -8.58 5.52 7.36
C ALA A 55 -9.30 5.78 8.68
N PHE A 56 -9.47 4.75 9.53
CA PHE A 56 -10.05 4.92 10.86
C PHE A 56 -9.17 5.77 11.77
N ARG A 57 -7.84 5.64 11.68
CA ARG A 57 -6.89 6.45 12.44
C ARG A 57 -7.02 7.94 12.10
N GLN A 58 -7.17 8.28 10.81
CA GLN A 58 -7.42 9.67 10.37
C GLN A 58 -8.77 10.22 10.85
N GLN A 59 -9.78 9.37 11.03
CA GLN A 59 -11.07 9.74 11.64
C GLN A 59 -11.05 9.78 13.18
N GLU A 60 -9.88 9.62 13.82
CA GLU A 60 -9.71 9.51 15.27
C GLU A 60 -10.49 8.33 15.90
N ARG A 61 -10.85 7.34 15.09
CA ARG A 61 -11.56 6.12 15.52
C ARG A 61 -10.56 5.03 15.87
N TYR A 62 -9.79 5.25 16.92
CA TYR A 62 -8.64 4.42 17.26
C TYR A 62 -9.00 2.96 17.57
N ASP A 63 -10.14 2.69 18.23
CA ASP A 63 -10.58 1.31 18.50
C ASP A 63 -10.83 0.48 17.23
N ASP A 64 -11.37 1.11 16.18
CA ASP A 64 -11.62 0.44 14.90
C ASP A 64 -10.34 0.34 14.07
N ALA A 65 -9.48 1.37 14.14
CA ALA A 65 -8.16 1.35 13.54
C ALA A 65 -7.32 0.18 14.07
N VAL A 66 -7.28 -0.01 15.40
CA VAL A 66 -6.54 -1.11 16.04
C VAL A 66 -7.01 -2.47 15.52
N LYS A 67 -8.32 -2.71 15.42
CA LYS A 67 -8.84 -4.01 14.94
C LYS A 67 -8.39 -4.32 13.51
N ALA A 68 -8.39 -3.33 12.62
CA ALA A 68 -7.97 -3.50 11.23
C ALA A 68 -6.44 -3.68 11.13
N LEU A 69 -5.67 -2.84 11.83
CA LEU A 69 -4.21 -2.92 11.87
C LEU A 69 -3.72 -4.23 12.51
N GLU A 70 -4.38 -4.77 13.53
CA GLU A 70 -4.04 -6.08 14.11
C GLU A 70 -4.20 -7.21 13.09
N ARG A 71 -5.19 -7.14 12.20
CA ARG A 71 -5.35 -8.12 11.12
C ARG A 71 -4.23 -7.97 10.10
N ALA A 72 -3.93 -6.75 9.69
CA ALA A 72 -2.81 -6.47 8.80
C ALA A 72 -1.49 -6.99 9.37
N ALA A 73 -1.21 -6.75 10.66
CA ALA A 73 0.01 -7.20 11.33
C ALA A 73 0.17 -8.74 11.36
N ARG A 74 -0.94 -9.49 11.37
CA ARG A 74 -0.93 -10.97 11.30
C ARG A 74 -0.73 -11.50 9.88
N LEU A 75 -1.16 -10.73 8.88
CA LEU A 75 -1.10 -11.12 7.47
C LEU A 75 0.25 -10.74 6.83
N ILE A 76 0.86 -9.65 7.28
CA ILE A 76 2.17 -9.21 6.80
C ILE A 76 3.27 -9.98 7.55
N PRO A 77 4.13 -10.74 6.84
CA PRO A 77 5.24 -11.43 7.47
C PRO A 77 6.31 -10.44 7.94
N GLU A 78 6.99 -10.78 9.04
CA GLU A 78 8.22 -10.10 9.42
C GLU A 78 9.28 -10.25 8.31
N PRO A 79 10.10 -9.22 8.05
CA PRO A 79 10.20 -7.96 8.81
C PRO A 79 9.35 -6.81 8.25
N TYR A 80 8.46 -7.08 7.28
CA TYR A 80 7.70 -6.05 6.55
C TYR A 80 6.52 -5.46 7.33
N ASN A 81 6.14 -6.05 8.46
CA ASN A 81 5.02 -5.60 9.29
C ASN A 81 5.38 -4.40 10.20
N LYS A 82 6.62 -3.91 10.19
CA LYS A 82 7.10 -2.76 10.97
C LYS A 82 6.13 -1.58 10.92
N VAL A 83 5.75 -1.15 9.71
CA VAL A 83 4.89 0.03 9.50
C VAL A 83 3.53 -0.14 10.19
N VAL A 84 2.99 -1.36 10.20
CA VAL A 84 1.72 -1.65 10.86
C VAL A 84 1.84 -1.54 12.39
N TRP A 85 2.97 -2.01 12.95
CA TRP A 85 3.24 -1.90 14.38
C TRP A 85 3.47 -0.45 14.83
N GLU A 86 4.07 0.39 13.98
CA GLU A 86 4.17 1.84 14.22
C GLU A 86 2.78 2.48 14.27
N SER A 87 1.92 2.18 13.28
CA SER A 87 0.52 2.65 13.29
C SER A 87 -0.27 2.16 14.50
N LEU A 88 -0.07 0.90 14.95
CA LEU A 88 -0.69 0.36 16.16
C LEU A 88 -0.22 1.10 17.41
N SER A 89 1.08 1.33 17.55
CA SER A 89 1.66 2.10 18.65
C SER A 89 1.03 3.49 18.75
N ASP A 90 0.92 4.19 17.62
CA ASP A 90 0.29 5.50 17.57
C ASP A 90 -1.19 5.45 17.95
N CYS A 91 -1.93 4.45 17.47
CA CYS A 91 -3.33 4.27 17.83
C CYS A 91 -3.51 4.01 19.33
N PHE A 92 -2.70 3.12 19.94
CA PHE A 92 -2.76 2.85 21.37
C PHE A 92 -2.47 4.09 22.21
N ARG A 93 -1.43 4.87 21.86
CA ARG A 93 -1.11 6.14 22.54
C ARG A 93 -2.27 7.12 22.48
N LYS A 94 -2.93 7.22 21.33
CA LYS A 94 -4.07 8.13 21.16
C LYS A 94 -5.32 7.65 21.89
N ASN A 95 -5.48 6.34 22.06
CA ASN A 95 -6.56 5.74 22.84
C ASN A 95 -6.33 5.80 24.37
N GLY A 96 -5.09 6.06 24.80
CA GLY A 96 -4.68 6.12 26.21
C GLY A 96 -4.08 4.82 26.75
N ASP A 97 -3.80 3.86 25.88
CA ASP A 97 -3.23 2.54 26.22
C ASP A 97 -1.69 2.58 26.12
N ASP A 98 -1.04 3.43 26.91
CA ASP A 98 0.40 3.72 26.80
C ASP A 98 1.29 2.46 26.94
N GLU A 99 0.91 1.50 27.80
CA GLU A 99 1.66 0.24 27.96
C GLU A 99 1.66 -0.60 26.67
N LEU A 100 0.51 -0.68 25.98
CA LEU A 100 0.40 -1.40 24.71
C LEU A 100 1.14 -0.67 23.59
N ALA A 101 1.11 0.66 23.62
CA ALA A 101 1.85 1.47 22.66
C ALA A 101 3.36 1.23 22.75
N ASP A 102 3.92 1.22 23.95
CA ASP A 102 5.35 0.99 24.15
C ASP A 102 5.76 -0.42 23.71
N VAL A 103 4.91 -1.45 23.95
CA VAL A 103 5.14 -2.81 23.44
C VAL A 103 5.13 -2.82 21.90
N ALA A 104 4.14 -2.21 21.26
CA ALA A 104 4.05 -2.15 19.81
C ALA A 104 5.25 -1.40 19.19
N ALA A 105 5.72 -0.32 19.82
CA ALA A 105 6.91 0.42 19.38
C ALA A 105 8.20 -0.41 19.49
N ILE A 106 8.34 -1.24 20.53
CA ILE A 106 9.47 -2.16 20.67
C ILE A 106 9.44 -3.19 19.53
N ILE A 107 8.29 -3.80 19.25
CA ILE A 107 8.14 -4.78 18.16
C ILE A 107 8.48 -4.13 16.82
N ALA A 108 7.96 -2.93 16.53
CA ALA A 108 8.30 -2.18 15.32
C ALA A 108 9.81 -1.96 15.18
N ARG A 109 10.49 -1.57 16.25
CA ARG A 109 11.94 -1.35 16.23
C ARG A 109 12.72 -2.64 15.99
N GLU A 110 12.34 -3.75 16.63
CA GLU A 110 13.04 -5.03 16.47
C GLU A 110 12.83 -5.63 15.08
N THR A 111 11.60 -5.60 14.57
CA THR A 111 11.28 -6.02 13.20
C THR A 111 11.97 -5.14 12.16
N GLY A 112 12.03 -3.81 12.39
CA GLY A 112 12.73 -2.87 11.52
C GLY A 112 14.24 -3.08 11.45
N ALA A 113 14.89 -3.37 12.58
CA ALA A 113 16.32 -3.67 12.61
C ALA A 113 16.66 -4.91 11.77
N ALA A 114 15.77 -5.90 11.72
CA ALA A 114 15.95 -7.07 10.87
C ALA A 114 15.89 -6.74 9.36
N VAL A 115 15.17 -5.69 8.93
CA VAL A 115 15.18 -5.23 7.53
C VAL A 115 16.50 -4.52 7.20
N ASP A 116 16.99 -3.68 8.11
CA ASP A 116 18.25 -2.94 7.95
C ASP A 116 19.48 -3.89 7.92
N GLU A 117 19.39 -5.04 8.59
CA GLU A 117 20.40 -6.12 8.54
C GLU A 117 20.35 -6.95 7.25
N ILE A 118 19.26 -6.92 6.49
CA ILE A 118 19.23 -7.40 5.10
C ILE A 118 19.95 -6.32 4.28
N ASN A 119 21.25 -6.18 4.50
CA ASN A 119 22.15 -5.50 3.60
C ASN A 119 22.01 -6.18 2.25
N PHE A 120 21.41 -5.47 1.29
CA PHE A 120 21.78 -5.67 -0.09
C PHE A 120 23.29 -5.49 -0.11
N ASP A 121 24.04 -6.58 -0.36
CA ASP A 121 25.48 -6.50 -0.48
C ASP A 121 25.79 -5.34 -1.44
N GLU A 122 26.33 -4.27 -0.89
CA GLU A 122 26.73 -3.05 -1.61
C GLU A 122 27.92 -3.34 -2.54
N ASP A 123 28.40 -4.59 -2.54
CA ASP A 123 29.29 -5.18 -3.55
C ASP A 123 28.57 -5.48 -4.89
N ALA A 124 27.61 -4.62 -5.28
CA ALA A 124 27.12 -4.54 -6.66
C ALA A 124 28.04 -3.69 -7.56
N ASP A 125 29.22 -3.34 -7.05
CA ASP A 125 30.34 -2.92 -7.87
C ASP A 125 30.90 -4.17 -8.58
N GLU A 126 30.78 -4.20 -9.92
CA GLU A 126 31.35 -5.21 -10.84
C GLU A 126 30.42 -6.34 -11.31
N TYR A 127 29.17 -6.01 -11.67
CA TYR A 127 28.58 -6.67 -12.84
C TYR A 127 29.06 -5.96 -14.11
N ASP A 128 30.16 -6.46 -14.67
CA ASP A 128 30.58 -6.14 -16.04
C ASP A 128 29.54 -6.70 -17.01
N PHE A 129 28.57 -5.87 -17.36
CA PHE A 129 27.60 -6.17 -18.41
C PHE A 129 28.31 -6.03 -19.75
N GLU A 130 28.92 -7.12 -20.24
CA GLU A 130 29.33 -7.23 -21.63
C GLU A 130 28.06 -7.12 -22.49
N ALA A 131 27.80 -5.90 -22.97
CA ALA A 131 26.74 -5.59 -23.91
C ALA A 131 27.10 -6.17 -25.29
N GLU A 132 26.98 -7.48 -25.43
CA GLU A 132 26.91 -8.14 -26.73
C GLU A 132 25.51 -8.68 -26.96
N GLU A 133 24.57 -7.77 -27.22
CA GLU A 133 23.58 -8.04 -28.25
C GLU A 133 23.19 -6.72 -28.93
N SER A 134 23.74 -6.54 -30.13
CA SER A 134 23.30 -5.55 -31.10
C SER A 134 21.84 -5.82 -31.43
N PHE A 135 20.92 -5.20 -30.69
CA PHE A 135 19.54 -5.08 -31.12
C PHE A 135 19.50 -4.07 -32.25
N GLU A 136 19.41 -4.57 -33.49
CA GLU A 136 19.09 -3.74 -34.63
C GLU A 136 17.77 -3.03 -34.33
N LEU A 137 17.83 -1.70 -34.21
CA LEU A 137 16.69 -0.82 -34.15
C LEU A 137 15.93 -1.00 -35.47
N GLY A 138 15.01 -1.96 -35.48
CA GLY A 138 13.95 -2.03 -36.48
C GLY A 138 13.02 -0.87 -36.25
N ASP A 139 12.96 0.00 -37.25
CA ASP A 139 12.11 1.18 -37.34
C ASP A 139 10.68 0.99 -36.81
N GLU A 140 10.08 2.12 -36.38
CA GLU A 140 8.66 2.38 -36.14
C GLU A 140 8.21 2.41 -34.66
N PHE A 141 8.70 3.40 -33.92
CA PHE A 141 7.92 3.96 -32.81
C PHE A 141 7.14 5.16 -33.36
N GLU A 142 5.85 4.96 -33.67
CA GLU A 142 4.95 6.07 -33.95
C GLU A 142 4.86 6.95 -32.70
N ALA A 143 5.03 8.25 -32.90
CA ALA A 143 4.83 9.24 -31.85
C ALA A 143 3.38 9.11 -31.34
N PHE A 144 3.23 8.88 -30.04
CA PHE A 144 1.94 9.02 -29.37
C PHE A 144 1.57 10.51 -29.42
N ASP A 145 0.69 10.87 -30.35
CA ASP A 145 0.09 12.20 -30.44
C ASP A 145 -0.72 12.45 -29.16
N ALA A 146 -0.24 13.37 -28.33
CA ALA A 146 -0.81 13.71 -27.03
C ALA A 146 -2.04 14.65 -27.13
N ASP A 147 -2.84 14.53 -28.19
CA ASP A 147 -3.96 15.43 -28.48
C ASP A 147 -5.36 14.77 -28.31
N ASP A 148 -5.45 13.61 -27.67
CA ASP A 148 -6.74 12.93 -27.36
C ASP A 148 -7.12 13.07 -25.86
N ASP A 149 -7.01 14.30 -25.35
CA ASP A 149 -7.31 14.71 -23.97
C ASP A 149 -8.78 15.15 -23.80
N ASP A 150 -9.72 14.47 -24.47
CA ASP A 150 -11.13 14.91 -24.55
C ASP A 150 -12.15 13.82 -24.16
N GLU A 151 -11.88 12.96 -23.16
CA GLU A 151 -12.98 12.20 -22.51
C GLU A 151 -12.62 11.58 -21.12
N PHE A 152 -12.10 12.39 -20.19
CA PHE A 152 -12.20 12.06 -18.76
C PHE A 152 -12.80 13.22 -17.96
N ALA A 153 -14.13 13.34 -18.00
CA ALA A 153 -14.87 14.16 -17.06
C ALA A 153 -15.18 13.30 -15.82
N PRO A 154 -14.54 13.55 -14.66
CA PRO A 154 -14.89 12.83 -13.44
C PRO A 154 -16.31 13.22 -12.97
N PRO A 155 -17.10 12.27 -12.44
CA PRO A 155 -18.56 12.39 -12.26
C PRO A 155 -19.05 13.36 -11.16
N TRP A 156 -18.21 14.28 -10.66
CA TRP A 156 -18.56 15.22 -9.58
C TRP A 156 -18.66 16.69 -10.02
N GLN A 157 -18.59 17.00 -11.32
CA GLN A 157 -18.66 18.39 -11.79
C GLN A 157 -20.04 19.07 -11.70
N ASP A 158 -21.13 18.36 -11.39
CA ASP A 158 -22.49 18.92 -11.47
C ASP A 158 -23.15 19.29 -10.13
N ARG A 159 -22.40 19.50 -9.04
CA ARG A 159 -23.02 19.78 -7.74
C ARG A 159 -23.05 21.24 -7.29
N TRP A 160 -22.73 22.18 -8.17
CA TRP A 160 -22.77 23.62 -7.87
C TRP A 160 -23.60 24.37 -8.93
N ALA A 161 -24.92 24.28 -8.80
CA ALA A 161 -25.91 25.17 -9.39
C ALA A 161 -27.03 25.44 -8.38
#